data_AF-A0A562BZI4-F1
#
_entry.id   AF-A0A562BZI4-F1
#
_cell.length_a   1.000
_cell.length_b   1.000
_cell.length_c   1.000
_cell.angle_alpha   90.00
_cell.angle_beta   90.00
_cell.angle_gamma   90.00
#
_symmetry.space_group_name_H-M   'P 1'
#
loop_
_entity.id
_entity.type
_entity.pdbx_description
1 polymer ?
#
loop_
_entity_poly.entity_id
_entity_poly.type
_entity_poly.pdbx_seq_one_letter_code
_entity_poly.pdbx_strand_id
1 'polypeptide(L)' 'MKEFIYIAIDVATTHLYEPGLRIHIQNALKYGATKEEIMEVYQLTSVLGMHTCTMGVPVLLDEMRKAGQEI' A
#
# COMPACT_ATOMS: atom_id res chain seq x y z
N MET A 1 -7.46 -10.63 13.15
CA MET A 1 -8.15 -9.45 12.57
C MET A 1 -7.45 -8.12 12.89
N LYS A 2 -7.44 -7.64 14.16
CA LYS A 2 -6.85 -6.32 14.51
C LYS A 2 -5.39 -6.16 14.06
N GLU A 3 -4.57 -7.18 14.29
CA GLU A 3 -3.15 -7.13 13.92
C GLU A 3 -2.92 -6.96 12.41
N PHE A 4 -3.78 -7.48 11.53
CA PHE A 4 -3.64 -7.26 10.09
C PHE A 4 -3.84 -5.79 9.70
N ILE A 5 -4.70 -5.07 10.40
CA ILE A 5 -4.91 -3.64 10.17
C ILE A 5 -3.65 -2.86 10.58
N TYR A 6 -3.06 -3.18 11.75
CA TYR A 6 -1.83 -2.53 12.18
C TYR A 6 -0.64 -2.85 11.27
N ILE A 7 -0.51 -4.11 10.83
CA ILE A 7 0.48 -4.50 9.82
C ILE A 7 0.30 -3.69 8.54
N ALA A 8 -0.92 -3.54 8.03
CA ALA A 8 -1.20 -2.77 6.82
C ALA A 8 -0.81 -1.28 6.99
N ILE A 9 -1.09 -0.68 8.16
CA ILE A 9 -0.71 0.70 8.47
C ILE A 9 0.82 0.86 8.50
N ASP A 10 1.52 -0.04 9.19
CA ASP A 10 2.97 0.06 9.38
C ASP A 10 3.78 -0.26 8.12
N VAL A 11 3.28 -1.16 7.26
CA VAL A 11 3.94 -1.53 6.00
C VAL A 11 3.55 -0.62 4.82
N ALA A 12 2.55 0.25 4.99
CA ALA A 12 2.17 1.20 3.95
C ALA A 12 3.37 2.04 3.51
N THR A 13 3.55 2.23 2.21
CA THR A 13 4.66 3.02 1.63
C THR A 13 4.66 4.49 2.09
N THR A 14 3.54 4.97 2.62
CA THR A 14 3.39 6.28 3.24
C THR A 14 3.79 6.33 4.71
N HIS A 15 4.12 5.19 5.33
CA HIS A 15 4.47 5.10 6.75
C HIS A 15 5.78 4.34 7.02
N LEU A 16 5.93 3.12 6.51
CA LEU A 16 7.13 2.27 6.63
C LEU A 16 7.72 2.22 8.04
N TYR A 17 6.88 1.97 9.05
CA TYR A 17 7.26 1.94 10.46
C TYR A 17 7.63 0.52 10.92
N GLU A 18 8.90 0.16 10.70
CA GLU A 18 9.43 -1.18 10.98
C GLU A 18 9.30 -1.66 12.45
N PRO A 19 9.48 -0.81 13.49
CA PRO A 19 9.35 -1.25 14.87
C PRO A 19 7.93 -1.75 15.22
N GLY A 20 6.88 -1.01 14.80
CA GLY A 20 5.49 -1.40 14.98
C GLY A 20 5.15 -2.65 14.17
N LEU A 21 5.60 -2.69 12.92
CA LEU A 21 5.39 -3.81 12.01
C LEU A 21 5.83 -5.14 12.63
N ARG A 22 7.02 -5.17 13.26
CA ARG A 22 7.52 -6.39 13.93
C ARG A 22 6.63 -6.83 15.08
N ILE A 23 6.16 -5.89 15.90
CA ILE A 23 5.29 -6.19 17.05
C ILE A 23 3.97 -6.79 16.56
N HIS A 24 3.36 -6.17 15.54
CA HIS A 24 2.06 -6.61 15.02
C HIS A 24 2.14 -7.94 14.25
N ILE A 25 3.23 -8.20 13.53
CA ILE A 25 3.50 -9.52 12.94
C ILE A 25 3.62 -10.60 14.01
N GLN A 26 4.40 -10.35 15.07
CA GLN A 26 4.56 -11.32 16.16
C GLN A 26 3.23 -11.62 16.84
N ASN A 27 2.40 -10.60 17.06
CA ASN A 27 1.07 -10.76 17.65
C ASN A 27 0.13 -11.52 16.71
N ALA A 28 0.12 -11.20 15.42
CA ALA A 28 -0.68 -11.92 14.42
C ALA A 28 -0.35 -13.42 14.42
N LEU A 29 0.95 -13.76 14.40
CA LEU A 29 1.41 -15.15 14.47
C LEU A 29 0.99 -15.83 15.79
N LYS A 30 1.09 -15.14 16.93
CA LYS A 30 0.61 -15.65 18.23
C LYS A 30 -0.90 -15.94 18.23
N TYR A 31 -1.67 -15.18 17.45
CA TYR A 31 -3.11 -15.40 17.29
C TYR A 31 -3.48 -16.40 16.19
N GLY A 32 -2.49 -17.09 15.60
CA GLY A 32 -2.70 -18.15 14.63
C GLY A 32 -2.71 -17.71 13.16
N ALA A 33 -2.30 -16.48 12.86
CA ALA A 33 -2.13 -16.05 11.48
C ALA A 33 -1.02 -16.86 10.79
N THR A 34 -1.21 -17.15 9.50
CA THR A 34 -0.19 -17.81 8.68
C THR A 34 0.76 -16.79 8.05
N LYS A 35 1.89 -17.26 7.51
CA LYS A 35 2.82 -16.39 6.76
C LYS A 35 2.18 -15.92 5.46
N GLU A 36 1.33 -16.76 4.87
CA GLU A 36 0.60 -16.50 3.64
C GLU A 36 -0.41 -15.38 3.84
N GLU A 37 -1.15 -15.36 4.95
CA GLU A 37 -2.08 -14.26 5.28
C GLU A 37 -1.33 -12.93 5.49
N ILE A 38 -0.17 -12.96 6.14
CA ILE A 38 0.67 -11.76 6.32
C ILE A 38 1.20 -11.27 4.96
N MET A 39 1.62 -12.18 4.10
CA MET A 39 2.07 -11.84 2.74
C MET A 39 0.92 -11.26 1.90
N GLU A 40 -0.30 -11.76 2.07
CA GLU A 40 -1.48 -11.21 1.42
C GLU A 40 -1.75 -9.75 1.85
N VAL A 41 -1.57 -9.42 3.14
CA VAL A 41 -1.64 -8.02 3.62
C VAL A 41 -0.60 -7.15 2.92
N TYR A 42 0.62 -7.64 2.71
CA TYR A 42 1.66 -6.88 1.98
C TYR A 42 1.29 -6.67 0.51
N GLN A 43 0.76 -7.69 -0.15
CA GLN A 43 0.30 -7.60 -1.54
C GLN A 43 -0.82 -6.57 -1.68
N LEU A 44 -1.83 -6.60 -0.80
CA LEU A 44 -2.92 -5.62 -0.78
C LEU A 44 -2.39 -4.20 -0.56
N THR A 45 -1.46 -4.03 0.37
CA THR A 45 -0.88 -2.72 0.69
C THR A 45 0.02 -2.18 -0.43
N SER A 46 0.70 -3.06 -1.19
CA SER A 46 1.60 -2.67 -2.28
C SER A 46 0.91 -1.88 -3.40
N VAL A 47 -0.42 -2.02 -3.53
CA VAL A 47 -1.23 -1.34 -4.55
C VAL A 47 -1.29 0.17 -4.36
N LEU A 48 -0.95 0.70 -3.17
CA LEU A 48 -0.93 2.14 -2.90
C LEU A 48 -0.12 2.95 -3.92
N GLY A 49 0.92 2.36 -4.53
CA GLY A 49 1.70 3.03 -5.58
C GLY A 49 0.89 3.39 -6.84
N MET A 50 -0.20 2.68 -7.13
CA MET A 50 -1.08 2.99 -8.28
C MET A 50 -1.73 4.37 -8.16
N HIS A 51 -1.86 4.92 -6.95
CA HIS A 51 -2.44 6.25 -6.75
C HIS A 51 -1.71 7.32 -7.57
N THR A 52 -0.39 7.19 -7.73
CA THR A 52 0.44 8.04 -8.59
C THR A 52 -0.10 8.11 -10.01
N CYS A 53 -0.42 6.97 -10.62
CA CYS A 53 -0.93 6.92 -11.99
C CYS A 53 -2.38 7.38 -12.07
N THR A 54 -3.23 6.96 -11.12
CA THR A 54 -4.66 7.35 -11.13
C THR A 54 -4.86 8.86 -11.03
N MET A 55 -3.94 9.57 -10.37
CA MET A 55 -3.97 11.03 -10.25
C MET A 55 -3.14 11.71 -11.34
N GLY A 56 -1.94 11.18 -11.63
CA GLY A 56 -0.98 11.80 -12.55
C GLY A 56 -1.35 11.66 -14.02
N VAL A 57 -1.91 10.53 -14.45
CA VAL A 57 -2.27 10.32 -15.87
C VAL A 57 -3.37 11.31 -16.32
N PRO A 58 -4.48 11.53 -15.57
CA PRO A 58 -5.45 12.55 -15.95
C PRO A 58 -4.86 13.95 -16.08
N VAL A 59 -3.98 14.35 -15.15
CA VAL A 59 -3.29 15.64 -15.19
C VAL A 59 -2.39 15.73 -16.43
N LEU A 60 -1.61 14.68 -16.71
CA LEU A 60 -0.76 14.63 -17.91
C LEU A 60 -1.59 14.79 -19.19
N LEU A 61 -2.72 14.09 -19.31
CA LEU A 61 -3.61 14.20 -20.47
C LEU A 61 -4.18 15.62 -20.63
N ASP A 62 -4.51 16.29 -19.52
CA ASP A 62 -4.98 17.68 -19.55
C ASP A 62 -3.90 18.64 -20.05
N GLU A 63 -2.67 18.51 -19.54
CA GLU A 63 -1.54 19.35 -19.96
C GLU A 63 -1.11 19.09 -21.41
N MET A 64 -1.14 17.84 -21.88
CA MET A 64 -0.86 17.50 -23.27
C MET A 64 -1.88 18.14 -24.23
N ARG A 65 -3.17 18.15 -23.87
CA ARG A 65 -4.21 18.86 -24.65
C ARG A 65 -3.96 20.36 -24.71
N LYS A 66 -3.59 20.99 -23.58
CA LYS A 66 -3.25 22.42 -23.54
C LYS A 66 -2.01 22.75 -24.38
N ALA A 67 -1.07 21.83 -24.48
CA ALA A 67 0.13 21.94 -25.30
C ALA A 67 -0.12 21.68 -26.80
N GLY A 68 -1.36 21.33 -27.20
CA GLY A 68 -1.70 21.03 -28.59
C GLY A 68 -1.21 19.67 -29.08
N GLN A 69 -0.92 18.73 -28.18
CA GLN A 69 -0.62 17.34 -28.56
C GLN A 69 -1.93 16.56 -28.72
N GLU A 70 -2.12 15.90 -29.87
CA GLU A 70 -3.22 14.95 -30.08
C GLU A 70 -2.92 13.66 -29.31
N ILE A 71 -3.91 13.17 -28.55
CA ILE A 71 -3.85 11.93 -27.76
C ILE A 71 -5.04 11.06 -28.15
#